data_AF-A0A9X4H6Y1-F1
#
_entry.id   AF-A0A9X4H6Y1-F1
#
_cell.length_a   1.000
_cell.length_b   1.000
_cell.length_c   1.000
_cell.angle_alpha   90.00
_cell.angle_beta   90.00
_cell.angle_gamma   90.00
#
_symmetry.space_group_name_H-M   'P 1'
#
loop_
_entity.id
_entity.type
_entity.pdbx_description
1 polymer ?
#
loop_
_entity_poly.entity_id
_entity_poly.type
_entity_poly.pdbx_seq_one_letter_code
_entity_poly.pdbx_strand_id
1 'polypeptide(L)'
;MQDNYQREINYLRISVIDRCNLRCVYCMPPEGVKFVDHKEILRFEEIGTVVGAAASIGVKKVRLTGGEPLVRKGLENLVRRISKIKNKLGQLIPAKIPAGSGPAKYYRLEGAQGTVGFITSMSDHFCSSCNRLRLTSTGSLRPCLYDSCEIDLKAPLRNGAGIKEIAVLIKKAVSLKADRHHMLDGWQDNRVMSQIGG
;
A
#
# COMPACT_ATOMS: atom_id res chain seq x y z
N MET A 1 8.12 -2.05 -12.91
CA MET A 1 7.67 -3.31 -13.56
C MET A 1 6.30 -3.10 -14.17
N GLN A 2 5.88 -3.95 -15.11
CA GLN A 2 4.54 -3.92 -15.71
C GLN A 2 3.73 -5.16 -15.33
N ASP A 3 2.41 -5.04 -15.31
CA ASP A 3 1.49 -6.18 -15.19
C ASP A 3 0.96 -6.65 -16.55
N ASN A 4 0.03 -7.61 -16.54
CA ASN A 4 -0.56 -8.20 -17.74
C ASN A 4 -1.37 -7.19 -18.59
N TYR A 5 -1.67 -6.01 -18.05
CA TYR A 5 -2.44 -4.95 -18.72
C TYR A 5 -1.57 -3.73 -19.04
N GLN A 6 -0.24 -3.91 -19.06
CA GLN A 6 0.75 -2.88 -19.41
C GLN A 6 0.78 -1.69 -18.43
N ARG A 7 0.25 -1.85 -17.21
CA ARG A 7 0.29 -0.78 -16.19
C ARG A 7 1.65 -0.77 -15.51
N GLU A 8 2.30 0.40 -15.43
CA GLU A 8 3.55 0.52 -14.68
C GLU A 8 3.27 0.47 -13.17
N ILE A 9 3.60 -0.65 -12.53
CA ILE A 9 3.48 -0.82 -11.09
C ILE A 9 4.74 -0.26 -10.42
N ASN A 10 4.57 0.87 -9.73
CA ASN A 10 5.67 1.61 -9.12
C ASN A 10 5.35 2.19 -7.72
N TYR A 11 4.19 1.87 -7.14
CA TYR A 11 3.74 2.39 -5.85
C TYR A 11 3.37 1.26 -4.88
N LEU A 12 4.12 1.15 -3.77
CA LEU A 12 3.80 0.26 -2.65
C LEU A 12 3.20 1.03 -1.47
N ARG A 13 2.00 0.65 -1.04
CA ARG A 13 1.40 1.12 0.22
C ARG A 13 1.63 0.06 1.30
N ILE A 14 2.01 0.49 2.49
CA ILE A 14 2.40 -0.41 3.59
C ILE A 14 1.61 -0.05 4.84
N SER A 15 0.73 -0.94 5.27
CA SER A 15 0.12 -0.88 6.59
C SER A 15 1.15 -1.30 7.63
N VAL A 16 1.56 -0.39 8.51
CA VAL A 16 2.55 -0.71 9.55
C VAL A 16 1.90 -1.27 10.81
N ILE A 17 0.60 -1.06 11.03
CA ILE A 17 -0.09 -1.48 12.25
C ILE A 17 -1.60 -1.55 11.98
N ASP A 18 -2.32 -2.36 12.73
CA ASP A 18 -3.78 -2.51 12.70
C ASP A 18 -4.52 -1.63 13.75
N ARG A 19 -3.78 -1.03 14.68
CA ARG A 19 -4.31 -0.16 15.75
C ARG A 19 -4.55 1.26 15.26
N CYS A 20 -5.64 1.85 15.75
CA CYS A 20 -5.99 3.26 15.52
C CYS A 20 -6.52 3.88 16.82
N ASN A 21 -6.15 5.14 17.06
CA ASN A 21 -6.66 5.97 18.16
C ASN A 21 -8.02 6.63 17.86
N LEU A 22 -8.61 6.36 16.68
CA LEU A 22 -9.94 6.83 16.27
C LEU A 22 -10.92 5.67 16.05
N ARG A 23 -12.22 5.98 15.98
CA ARG A 23 -13.34 5.05 15.74
C ARG A 23 -14.25 5.55 14.61
N CYS A 24 -13.67 5.69 13.42
CA CYS A 24 -14.40 6.16 12.25
C CYS A 24 -15.36 5.08 11.73
N VAL A 25 -16.66 5.37 11.67
CA VAL A 25 -17.75 4.42 11.34
C VAL A 25 -17.44 3.46 10.18
N TYR A 26 -16.86 3.94 9.08
CA TYR A 26 -16.60 3.15 7.87
C TYR A 26 -15.23 2.44 7.82
N CYS A 27 -14.36 2.65 8.81
CA CYS A 27 -12.97 2.15 8.82
C CYS A 27 -12.62 1.38 10.09
N MET A 28 -13.07 1.90 11.22
CA MET A 28 -12.90 1.36 12.57
C MET A 28 -14.23 1.60 13.30
N PRO A 29 -15.21 0.68 13.20
CA PRO A 29 -16.52 0.82 13.82
C PRO A 29 -16.44 1.13 15.33
N PRO A 30 -17.50 1.69 15.94
CA PRO A 30 -17.50 2.02 17.38
C PRO A 30 -17.09 0.87 18.30
N GLU A 31 -17.55 -0.34 17.99
CA GLU A 31 -17.19 -1.61 18.65
C GLU A 31 -15.72 -2.03 18.42
N GLY A 32 -15.03 -1.36 17.52
CA GLY A 32 -13.64 -1.61 17.14
C GLY A 32 -13.48 -2.80 16.20
N VAL A 33 -12.24 -3.24 16.05
CA VAL A 33 -11.88 -4.45 15.30
C VAL A 33 -11.05 -5.35 16.20
N LYS A 34 -11.08 -6.65 15.93
CA LYS A 34 -10.17 -7.58 16.59
C LYS A 34 -8.73 -7.28 16.15
N PHE A 35 -7.92 -6.79 17.08
CA PHE A 35 -6.50 -6.59 16.84
C PHE A 35 -5.77 -7.92 16.76
N VAL A 36 -4.74 -7.96 15.92
CA VAL A 36 -3.83 -9.10 15.85
C VAL A 36 -2.77 -9.00 16.93
N ASP A 37 -2.28 -10.18 17.35
CA ASP A 37 -1.14 -10.29 18.26
C ASP A 37 0.06 -9.55 17.64
N HIS A 38 0.85 -8.86 18.47
CA HIS A 38 2.02 -8.12 18.00
C HIS A 38 3.01 -9.04 17.27
N LYS A 39 3.12 -10.30 17.68
CA LYS A 39 3.96 -11.30 17.00
C LYS A 39 3.49 -11.62 15.59
N GLU A 40 2.26 -11.26 15.22
CA GLU A 40 1.72 -11.48 13.88
C GLU A 40 1.97 -10.31 12.93
N ILE A 41 2.33 -9.14 13.48
CA ILE A 41 2.69 -7.94 12.71
C ILE A 41 4.10 -8.08 12.14
N LEU A 42 4.32 -7.62 10.91
CA LEU A 42 5.66 -7.58 10.31
C LEU A 42 6.59 -6.67 11.11
N ARG A 43 7.79 -7.17 11.41
CA ARG A 43 8.90 -6.41 12.01
C ARG A 43 9.44 -5.36 11.02
N PHE A 44 10.13 -4.35 11.52
CA PHE A 44 10.67 -3.29 10.66
C PHE A 44 11.76 -3.80 9.71
N GLU A 45 12.49 -4.83 10.11
CA GLU A 45 13.48 -5.55 9.30
C GLU A 45 12.80 -6.29 8.13
N GLU A 46 11.67 -6.95 8.41
CA GLU A 46 10.87 -7.65 7.41
C GLU A 46 10.29 -6.65 6.40
N ILE A 47 9.71 -5.54 6.87
CA ILE A 47 9.23 -4.47 5.99
C ILE A 47 10.38 -3.87 5.16
N GLY A 48 11.54 -3.65 5.76
CA GLY A 48 12.73 -3.17 5.06
C GLY A 48 13.16 -4.09 3.92
N THR A 49 13.09 -5.41 4.13
CA THR A 49 13.36 -6.43 3.11
C THR A 49 12.35 -6.35 1.96
N VAL A 50 11.05 -6.23 2.27
CA VAL A 50 10.00 -6.07 1.25
C VAL A 50 10.20 -4.79 0.44
N VAL A 51 10.51 -3.66 1.09
CA VAL A 51 10.76 -2.40 0.39
C VAL A 51 12.00 -2.50 -0.50
N GLY A 52 13.07 -3.14 -0.03
CA GLY A 52 14.28 -3.39 -0.82
C GLY A 52 13.99 -4.24 -2.07
N ALA A 53 13.24 -5.33 -1.89
CA ALA A 53 12.78 -6.19 -2.97
C ALA A 53 11.91 -5.43 -3.98
N ALA A 54 10.90 -4.71 -3.51
CA ALA A 54 10.00 -3.92 -4.34
C ALA A 54 10.75 -2.84 -5.13
N ALA A 55 11.66 -2.10 -4.47
CA ALA A 55 12.48 -1.10 -5.12
C ALA A 55 13.35 -1.74 -6.22
N SER A 56 13.95 -2.90 -5.95
CA SER A 56 14.81 -3.62 -6.90
C SER A 56 14.13 -3.95 -8.23
N ILE A 57 12.79 -4.07 -8.26
CA ILE A 57 11.98 -4.39 -9.45
C ILE A 57 11.13 -3.22 -9.97
N GLY A 58 11.39 -2.00 -9.49
CA GLY A 58 10.88 -0.77 -10.08
C GLY A 58 9.82 -0.02 -9.27
N VAL A 59 9.59 -0.37 -8.00
CA VAL A 59 8.84 0.51 -7.10
C VAL A 59 9.67 1.77 -6.80
N LYS A 60 9.03 2.92 -7.01
CA LYS A 60 9.62 4.26 -6.84
C LYS A 60 8.99 5.03 -5.68
N LYS A 61 7.74 4.68 -5.32
CA LYS A 61 6.96 5.36 -4.28
C LYS A 61 6.56 4.39 -3.19
N VAL A 62 6.79 4.78 -1.94
CA VAL A 62 6.30 4.06 -0.74
C VAL A 62 5.41 5.00 0.07
N ARG A 63 4.26 4.51 0.54
CA ARG A 63 3.42 5.23 1.51
C ARG A 63 3.16 4.35 2.72
N LEU A 64 3.54 4.84 3.89
CA LEU A 64 3.21 4.20 5.16
C LEU A 64 1.77 4.59 5.55
N THR A 65 0.99 3.58 5.91
CA THR A 65 -0.41 3.65 6.39
C THR A 65 -0.56 2.68 7.57
N GLY A 66 -1.78 2.38 8.00
CA GLY A 66 -2.05 1.49 9.12
C GLY A 66 -3.55 1.46 9.41
N GLY A 67 -3.89 1.29 10.69
CA GLY A 67 -4.84 2.18 11.33
C GLY A 67 -4.23 3.58 11.40
N GLU A 68 -3.70 3.97 12.55
CA GLU A 68 -2.91 5.22 12.68
C GLU A 68 -1.41 4.88 12.71
N PRO A 69 -0.62 5.19 11.66
CA PRO A 69 0.81 4.86 11.61
C PRO A 69 1.60 5.32 12.84
N LEU A 70 1.32 6.52 13.34
CA LEU A 70 2.09 7.13 14.43
C LEU A 70 1.82 6.47 15.80
N VAL A 71 0.82 5.59 15.90
CA VAL A 71 0.62 4.74 17.09
C VAL A 71 1.68 3.65 17.20
N ARG A 72 2.34 3.26 16.09
CA ARG A 72 3.42 2.26 16.12
C ARG A 72 4.72 2.87 16.62
N LYS A 73 5.06 2.60 17.89
CA LYS A 73 6.33 3.00 18.51
C LYS A 73 7.54 2.59 17.65
N GLY A 74 8.53 3.47 17.56
CA GLY A 74 9.77 3.20 16.84
C GLY A 74 9.68 3.35 15.32
N LEU A 75 8.60 3.93 14.76
CA LEU A 75 8.38 4.07 13.33
C LEU A 75 9.54 4.80 12.62
N GLU A 76 10.22 5.71 13.30
CA GLU A 76 11.42 6.39 12.83
C GLU A 76 12.55 5.41 12.45
N ASN A 77 12.64 4.25 13.09
CA ASN A 77 13.59 3.20 12.73
C ASN A 77 13.27 2.59 11.36
N LEU A 78 11.99 2.39 11.06
CA LEU A 78 11.57 1.95 9.74
C LEU A 78 11.90 3.00 8.68
N VAL A 79 11.58 4.28 8.94
CA VAL A 79 11.89 5.39 8.02
C VAL A 79 13.40 5.47 7.75
N ARG A 80 14.22 5.35 8.81
CA ARG A 80 15.69 5.30 8.69
C ARG A 80 16.15 4.10 7.85
N ARG A 81 15.58 2.91 8.04
CA ARG A 81 15.88 1.72 7.22
C ARG A 81 15.53 1.96 5.75
N ILE A 82 14.33 2.47 5.46
CA ILE A 82 13.89 2.77 4.09
C ILE A 82 14.82 3.80 3.44
N SER A 83 15.23 4.84 4.16
CA SER A 83 16.15 5.88 3.64
C SER A 83 17.53 5.34 3.24
N LYS A 84 17.95 4.19 3.80
CA LYS A 84 19.23 3.54 3.48
C LYS A 84 19.17 2.64 2.25
N ILE A 85 17.99 2.42 1.66
CA ILE A 85 17.82 1.65 0.42
C ILE A 85 18.29 2.52 -0.74
N LYS A 86 19.61 2.69 -0.86
CA LYS A 86 20.27 3.42 -1.93
C LYS A 86 20.09 2.66 -3.24
N ASN A 87 19.87 3.42 -4.31
CA ASN A 87 19.90 3.08 -5.74
C ASN A 87 18.58 3.13 -6.52
N LYS A 88 17.39 3.26 -5.90
CA LYS A 88 16.11 3.33 -6.67
C LYS A 88 15.01 4.25 -6.13
N LEU A 89 15.05 4.65 -4.85
CA LEU A 89 14.01 5.50 -4.24
C LEU A 89 14.38 6.99 -4.13
N GLY A 90 15.64 7.37 -4.34
CA GLY A 90 16.13 8.74 -4.16
C GLY A 90 16.44 9.10 -2.69
N GLN A 91 16.96 10.31 -2.45
CA GLN A 91 17.18 10.83 -1.10
C GLN A 91 15.84 11.21 -0.47
N LEU A 92 15.65 10.89 0.81
CA LEU A 92 14.47 11.32 1.56
C LEU A 92 14.55 12.83 1.81
N ILE A 93 13.77 13.59 1.06
CA ILE A 93 13.60 15.03 1.21
C ILE A 93 12.10 15.33 1.39
N PRO A 94 11.72 16.44 2.06
CA PRO A 94 10.34 16.90 2.06
C PRO A 94 9.83 17.10 0.63
N ALA A 95 8.78 16.39 0.24
CA ALA A 95 8.18 16.54 -1.07
C ALA A 95 7.06 17.59 -1.03
N LYS A 96 7.10 18.56 -1.94
CA LYS A 96 5.90 19.33 -2.29
C LYS A 96 4.97 18.38 -3.05
N ILE A 97 3.79 18.09 -2.48
CA ILE A 97 2.83 17.14 -3.04
C ILE A 97 2.33 17.70 -4.39
N PRO A 98 2.65 17.09 -5.54
CA PRO A 98 2.05 17.52 -6.80
C PRO A 98 0.56 17.11 -6.82
N ALA A 99 -0.24 17.84 -7.61
CA ALA A 99 -1.56 17.37 -8.02
C ALA A 99 -1.43 15.93 -8.56
N GLY A 100 -2.28 15.00 -8.10
CA GLY A 100 -2.22 13.56 -8.49
C GLY A 100 -1.71 12.60 -7.41
N SER A 101 -1.55 13.02 -6.16
CA SER A 101 -1.14 12.12 -5.05
C SER A 101 -2.23 11.14 -4.57
N GLY A 102 -3.42 11.27 -5.13
CA GLY A 102 -4.57 10.39 -4.93
C GLY A 102 -5.22 10.01 -6.27
N PRO A 103 -6.34 9.29 -6.25
CA PRO A 103 -7.08 8.90 -7.46
C PRO A 103 -7.80 10.05 -8.17
N ALA A 104 -7.70 11.28 -7.65
CA ALA A 104 -8.43 12.42 -8.19
C ALA A 104 -7.90 12.87 -9.55
N LYS A 105 -8.80 13.20 -10.47
CA LYS A 105 -8.53 13.99 -11.68
C LYS A 105 -8.72 15.47 -11.36
N TYR A 106 -7.71 16.30 -11.63
CA TYR A 106 -7.70 17.70 -11.22
C TYR A 106 -7.95 18.64 -12.41
N TYR A 107 -8.71 19.69 -12.14
CA TYR A 107 -9.08 20.79 -13.03
C TYR A 107 -8.71 22.12 -12.37
N ARG A 108 -8.60 23.19 -13.15
CA ARG A 108 -8.29 24.53 -12.65
C ARG A 108 -9.13 25.54 -13.41
N LEU A 109 -9.74 26.46 -12.68
CA LEU A 109 -10.42 27.61 -13.27
C LEU A 109 -9.37 28.59 -13.82
N GLU A 110 -9.66 29.26 -14.92
CA GLU A 110 -8.76 30.26 -15.49
C GLU A 110 -8.45 31.37 -14.47
N GLY A 111 -7.18 31.72 -14.33
CA GLY A 111 -6.71 32.69 -13.33
C GLY A 111 -6.67 32.20 -11.87
N ALA A 112 -7.21 31.01 -11.55
CA ALA A 112 -7.23 30.52 -10.17
C ALA A 112 -5.86 29.99 -9.71
N GLN A 113 -5.50 30.31 -8.46
CA GLN A 113 -4.29 29.80 -7.81
C GLN A 113 -4.41 28.32 -7.37
N GLY A 114 -5.63 27.80 -7.26
CA GLY A 114 -5.93 26.44 -6.79
C GLY A 114 -6.48 25.49 -7.86
N THR A 115 -6.78 24.24 -7.46
CA THR A 115 -7.34 23.20 -8.33
C THR A 115 -8.60 22.59 -7.72
N VAL A 116 -9.55 22.16 -8.57
CA VAL A 116 -10.72 21.33 -8.21
C VAL A 116 -10.46 19.90 -8.64
N GLY A 117 -10.67 18.91 -7.76
CA GLY A 117 -10.40 17.50 -8.06
C GLY A 117 -11.63 16.62 -7.91
N PHE A 118 -11.84 15.69 -8.85
CA PHE A 118 -12.90 14.68 -8.81
C PHE A 118 -12.31 13.29 -8.59
N ILE A 119 -12.84 12.54 -7.62
CA ILE A 119 -12.53 11.12 -7.42
C ILE A 119 -13.72 10.30 -7.92
N THR A 120 -13.58 9.68 -9.08
CA THR A 120 -14.61 8.87 -9.73
C THR A 120 -14.39 7.39 -9.47
N SER A 121 -14.49 6.93 -8.22
CA SER A 121 -14.21 5.52 -7.87
C SER A 121 -15.18 4.51 -8.48
N MET A 122 -16.38 4.94 -8.90
CA MET A 122 -17.44 4.07 -9.41
C MET A 122 -17.70 4.25 -10.91
N SER A 123 -18.03 5.47 -11.34
CA SER A 123 -18.50 5.77 -12.70
C SER A 123 -17.38 5.81 -13.74
N ASP A 124 -16.18 6.20 -13.35
CA ASP A 124 -15.00 6.32 -14.22
C ASP A 124 -13.75 5.94 -13.42
N HIS A 125 -13.66 4.64 -13.09
CA HIS A 125 -12.61 4.12 -12.22
C HIS A 125 -11.21 4.28 -12.84
N PHE A 126 -10.19 4.43 -11.99
CA PHE A 126 -8.80 4.64 -12.43
C PHE A 126 -7.98 3.33 -12.56
N CYS A 127 -8.64 2.18 -12.68
CA CYS A 127 -7.97 0.88 -12.70
C CYS A 127 -6.96 0.72 -13.86
N SER A 128 -7.25 1.30 -15.03
CA SER A 128 -6.36 1.29 -16.21
C SER A 128 -5.03 2.01 -15.99
N SER A 129 -4.94 2.90 -15.00
CA SER A 129 -3.70 3.60 -14.61
C SER A 129 -3.25 3.24 -13.19
N CYS A 130 -3.85 2.23 -12.57
CA CYS A 130 -3.56 1.86 -11.19
C CYS A 130 -2.18 1.22 -11.06
N ASN A 131 -1.26 1.92 -10.43
CA ASN A 131 0.14 1.53 -10.23
C ASN A 131 0.45 0.94 -8.84
N ARG A 132 -0.60 0.57 -8.07
CA ARG A 132 -0.51 0.33 -6.62
C ARG A 132 -0.50 -1.15 -6.25
N LEU A 133 0.35 -1.49 -5.29
CA LEU A 133 0.31 -2.71 -4.47
C LEU A 133 0.10 -2.33 -2.99
N ARG A 134 -0.46 -3.23 -2.19
CA ARG A 134 -0.69 -3.02 -0.75
C ARG A 134 -0.10 -4.14 0.07
N LEU A 135 0.76 -3.81 1.02
CA LEU A 135 1.23 -4.72 2.06
C LEU A 135 0.39 -4.50 3.32
N THR A 136 -0.30 -5.54 3.79
CA THR A 136 -0.99 -5.51 5.07
C THR A 136 0.00 -5.56 6.23
N SER A 137 -0.43 -5.19 7.43
CA SER A 137 0.42 -5.21 8.62
C SER A 137 0.84 -6.62 9.03
N THR A 138 0.05 -7.63 8.63
CA THR A 138 0.31 -9.06 8.82
C THR A 138 1.16 -9.68 7.70
N GLY A 139 1.53 -8.93 6.67
CA GLY A 139 2.45 -9.38 5.62
C GLY A 139 1.83 -10.05 4.41
N SER A 140 0.52 -9.90 4.21
CA SER A 140 -0.13 -10.21 2.94
C SER A 140 0.10 -9.09 1.93
N LEU A 141 0.54 -9.44 0.71
CA LEU A 141 0.64 -8.51 -0.41
C LEU A 141 -0.60 -8.63 -1.30
N ARG A 142 -1.35 -7.54 -1.41
CA ARG A 142 -2.56 -7.42 -2.22
C ARG A 142 -2.28 -6.65 -3.51
N PRO A 143 -2.60 -7.20 -4.69
CA PRO A 143 -2.51 -6.48 -5.96
C PRO A 143 -3.60 -5.41 -6.12
N CYS A 144 -4.77 -5.62 -5.50
CA CYS A 144 -5.91 -4.70 -5.54
C CYS A 144 -6.44 -4.43 -4.11
N LEU A 145 -7.27 -3.39 -3.96
CA LEU A 145 -7.94 -3.11 -2.68
C LEU A 145 -9.12 -4.03 -2.44
N TYR A 146 -9.91 -4.22 -3.50
CA TYR A 146 -11.22 -4.87 -3.45
C TYR A 146 -11.17 -6.36 -3.78
N ASP A 147 -10.02 -6.83 -4.28
CA ASP A 147 -9.83 -8.24 -4.60
C ASP A 147 -9.28 -8.97 -3.37
N SER A 148 -9.79 -10.17 -3.09
CA SER A 148 -9.34 -11.06 -2.01
C SER A 148 -8.05 -11.80 -2.34
N CYS A 149 -7.53 -11.67 -3.57
CA CYS A 149 -6.22 -12.20 -3.95
C CYS A 149 -5.11 -11.60 -3.07
N GLU A 150 -4.41 -12.46 -2.34
CA GLU A 150 -3.27 -12.11 -1.51
C GLU A 150 -2.11 -13.09 -1.73
N ILE A 151 -0.88 -12.59 -1.60
CA ILE A 151 0.32 -13.42 -1.50
C ILE A 151 0.94 -13.23 -0.14
N ASP A 152 1.15 -14.33 0.58
CA ASP A 152 1.87 -14.29 1.86
C ASP A 152 3.35 -13.99 1.64
N LEU A 153 3.83 -12.91 2.25
CA LEU A 153 5.26 -12.60 2.34
C LEU A 153 5.83 -12.90 3.72
N LYS A 154 5.00 -13.06 4.75
CA LYS A 154 5.43 -13.20 6.13
C LYS A 154 6.09 -14.54 6.40
N ALA A 155 5.50 -15.67 5.99
CA ALA A 155 6.13 -16.96 6.22
C ALA A 155 7.50 -17.06 5.51
N PRO A 156 7.65 -16.68 4.22
CA PRO A 156 8.96 -16.62 3.57
C PRO A 156 9.96 -15.73 4.32
N LEU A 157 9.57 -14.51 4.72
CA LEU A 157 10.43 -13.59 5.47
C LEU A 157 10.90 -14.19 6.80
N ARG A 158 10.00 -14.88 7.51
CA ARG A 158 10.32 -15.57 8.78
C ARG A 158 11.24 -16.77 8.59
N ASN A 159 11.19 -17.40 7.43
CA ASN A 159 12.07 -18.48 7.03
C ASN A 159 13.39 -17.97 6.40
N GLY A 160 13.69 -16.67 6.49
CA GLY A 160 14.95 -16.09 6.06
C GLY A 160 15.03 -15.71 4.57
N ALA A 161 13.89 -15.66 3.86
CA ALA A 161 13.86 -15.21 2.47
C ALA A 161 14.42 -13.78 2.33
N GLY A 162 15.36 -13.61 1.40
CA GLY A 162 16.02 -12.34 1.13
C GLY A 162 15.30 -11.52 0.04
N ILE A 163 16.00 -10.47 -0.41
CA ILE A 163 15.47 -9.52 -1.40
C ILE A 163 15.05 -10.21 -2.71
N LYS A 164 15.82 -11.20 -3.18
CA LYS A 164 15.57 -11.85 -4.49
C LYS A 164 14.32 -12.72 -4.43
N GLU A 165 14.17 -13.52 -3.38
CA GLU A 165 13.03 -14.42 -3.19
C GLU A 165 11.74 -13.61 -3.02
N ILE A 166 11.78 -12.55 -2.20
CA ILE A 166 10.63 -11.66 -2.02
C ILE A 166 10.28 -10.92 -3.31
N ALA A 167 11.28 -10.54 -4.12
CA ALA A 167 11.03 -9.90 -5.42
C ALA A 167 10.29 -10.83 -6.39
N VAL A 168 10.53 -12.15 -6.35
CA VAL A 168 9.78 -13.13 -7.15
C VAL A 168 8.31 -13.17 -6.71
N LEU A 169 8.05 -13.20 -5.40
CA LEU A 169 6.68 -13.17 -4.88
C LEU A 169 5.94 -11.87 -5.22
N ILE A 170 6.63 -10.72 -5.18
CA ILE A 170 6.05 -9.44 -5.59
C ILE A 170 5.70 -9.45 -7.10
N LYS A 171 6.57 -10.01 -7.96
CA LYS A 171 6.26 -10.15 -9.39
C LYS A 171 5.05 -11.05 -9.63
N LYS A 172 4.93 -12.15 -8.86
CA LYS A 172 3.74 -13.01 -8.89
C LYS A 172 2.47 -12.22 -8.51
N ALA A 173 2.53 -11.36 -7.51
CA ALA A 173 1.40 -10.50 -7.14
C ALA A 173 1.01 -9.55 -8.26
N VAL A 174 1.99 -8.98 -8.94
CA VAL A 174 1.77 -8.08 -10.07
C VAL A 174 1.08 -8.80 -11.22
N SER A 175 1.45 -10.04 -11.55
CA SER A 175 0.78 -10.83 -12.59
C SER A 175 -0.64 -11.26 -12.22
N LEU A 176 -0.99 -11.28 -10.93
CA LEU A 176 -2.35 -11.58 -10.46
C LEU A 176 -3.24 -10.34 -10.35
N LYS A 177 -2.72 -9.15 -10.68
CA LYS A 177 -3.48 -7.91 -10.58
C LYS A 177 -4.59 -7.87 -11.64
N ALA A 178 -5.84 -8.00 -11.22
CA ALA A 178 -7.02 -7.90 -12.10
C ALA A 178 -7.03 -6.61 -12.96
N ASP A 179 -7.71 -6.66 -14.11
CA ASP A 179 -7.87 -5.52 -15.03
C ASP A 179 -8.57 -4.35 -14.33
N ARG A 180 -9.63 -4.64 -13.59
CA ARG A 180 -10.45 -3.70 -12.82
C ARG A 180 -10.90 -4.29 -11.50
N HIS A 181 -11.53 -3.46 -10.68
CA HIS A 181 -12.24 -3.91 -9.49
C HIS A 181 -13.72 -4.12 -9.81
N HIS A 182 -14.39 -5.01 -9.08
CA HIS A 182 -15.83 -5.22 -9.17
C HIS A 182 -16.54 -4.59 -7.95
N MET A 183 -16.41 -3.28 -7.78
CA MET A 183 -16.96 -2.58 -6.59
C MET A 183 -18.49 -2.63 -6.52
N LEU A 184 -19.17 -2.85 -7.65
CA LEU A 184 -20.63 -3.04 -7.70
C LEU A 184 -21.09 -4.32 -7.01
N ASP A 185 -20.21 -5.31 -6.88
CA ASP A 185 -20.51 -6.55 -6.16
C ASP A 185 -20.47 -6.34 -4.64
N GLY A 186 -20.14 -5.13 -4.18
CA GLY A 186 -20.00 -4.80 -2.77
C GLY A 186 -18.65 -5.24 -2.20
N TRP A 187 -18.52 -5.09 -0.88
CA TRP A 187 -17.31 -5.49 -0.16
C TRP A 187 -17.31 -7.00 0.10
N GLN A 188 -16.34 -7.70 -0.48
CA GLN A 188 -16.27 -9.18 -0.45
C GLN A 188 -15.20 -9.71 0.53
N ASP A 189 -14.54 -8.85 1.31
CA ASP A 189 -13.55 -9.26 2.31
C ASP A 189 -14.19 -9.25 3.71
N ASN A 190 -13.91 -10.25 4.53
CA ASN A 190 -14.41 -10.31 5.91
C ASN A 190 -13.71 -9.30 6.84
N ARG A 191 -12.65 -8.63 6.36
CA ARG A 191 -11.91 -7.59 7.07
C ARG A 191 -12.38 -6.20 6.67
N VAL A 192 -12.27 -5.24 7.58
CA VAL A 192 -12.54 -3.81 7.29
C VAL A 192 -11.30 -3.11 6.72
N MET A 193 -11.49 -1.87 6.23
CA MET A 193 -10.45 -1.05 5.61
C MET A 193 -9.16 -0.94 6.42
N SER A 194 -9.27 -0.68 7.74
CA SER A 194 -8.12 -0.57 8.64
C SER A 194 -7.25 -1.83 8.73
N GLN A 195 -7.84 -3.01 8.53
CA GLN A 195 -7.13 -4.30 8.63
C GLN A 195 -6.36 -4.68 7.35
N ILE A 196 -6.62 -4.01 6.24
CA ILE A 196 -6.01 -4.33 4.93
C ILE A 196 -5.11 -3.20 4.40
N GLY A 197 -4.81 -2.19 5.23
CA GLY A 197 -3.97 -1.06 4.86
C GLY A 197 -4.65 -0.02 3.99
N GLY A 198 -5.98 0.07 4.10
CA GLY A 198 -6.83 1.14 3.59
C GLY A 198 -7.05 2.18 4.66
#